data_AF-A0A948Z623-F1
#
_entry.id   AF-A0A948Z623-F1
#
_cell.length_a   1.000
_cell.length_b   1.000
_cell.length_c   1.000
_cell.angle_alpha   90.00
_cell.angle_beta   90.00
_cell.angle_gamma   90.00
#
_symmetry.space_group_name_H-M   'P 1'
#
loop_
_entity.id
_entity.type
_entity.pdbx_description
1 polymer ?
#
loop_
_entity_poly.entity_id
_entity_poly.type
_entity_poly.pdbx_seq_one_letter_code
_entity_poly.pdbx_strand_id
1 'polypeptide(L)' 'MNNQDNSLPRLIGIKKAAEMLSVHPATLRRWDNEGKLKAIRIGSRKKVGDRRYRLEDVQKLMQG' A
#
# COMPACT_ATOMS: atom_id res chain seq x y z
N MET A 1 -12.29 11.25 -22.94
CA MET A 1 -11.92 11.48 -21.52
C MET A 1 -10.44 11.15 -21.40
N ASN A 2 -9.60 12.16 -21.26
CA ASN A 2 -8.17 12.06 -21.56
C ASN A 2 -7.39 11.27 -20.50
N ASN A 3 -6.64 10.32 -21.03
CA ASN A 3 -5.90 9.26 -20.37
C ASN A 3 -4.50 9.77 -19.98
N GLN A 4 -4.42 10.62 -18.94
CA GLN A 4 -3.17 11.23 -18.49
C GLN A 4 -3.00 11.03 -16.99
N ASP A 5 -2.46 9.87 -16.60
CA ASP A 5 -1.87 9.65 -15.27
C ASP A 5 -0.85 8.50 -15.35
N ASN A 6 -0.03 8.49 -16.40
CA ASN A 6 0.99 7.48 -16.61
C ASN A 6 2.37 8.05 -16.28
N SER A 7 2.66 8.30 -14.99
CA SER A 7 4.08 8.41 -14.56
C SER A 7 4.37 8.44 -13.06
N LEU A 8 3.37 8.49 -12.15
CA LEU A 8 3.62 8.55 -10.71
C LEU A 8 3.02 7.35 -9.98
N PRO A 9 3.83 6.59 -9.22
CA PRO A 9 3.30 5.47 -8.44
C PRO A 9 2.31 6.00 -7.40
N ARG A 10 1.04 5.60 -7.53
CA ARG A 10 -0.02 6.07 -6.63
C ARG A 10 0.13 5.39 -5.29
N LEU A 11 0.59 6.14 -4.29
CA LEU A 11 0.77 5.65 -2.93
C LEU A 11 -0.50 5.85 -2.11
N ILE A 12 -1.00 4.78 -1.51
CA ILE A 12 -2.17 4.78 -0.63
C ILE A 12 -1.78 4.42 0.80
N GLY A 13 -2.47 5.00 1.78
CA GLY A 13 -2.27 4.67 3.19
C GLY A 13 -2.82 3.29 3.55
N ILE A 14 -2.40 2.78 4.71
CA ILE A 14 -2.82 1.45 5.19
C ILE A 14 -4.33 1.28 5.32
N LYS A 15 -5.07 2.32 5.73
CA LYS A 15 -6.54 2.25 5.85
C LYS A 15 -7.20 2.02 4.49
N LYS A 16 -6.80 2.81 3.48
CA LYS A 16 -7.34 2.70 2.12
C LYS A 16 -6.98 1.36 1.47
N ALA A 17 -5.76 0.88 1.67
CA ALA A 17 -5.37 -0.45 1.21
C ALA A 17 -6.21 -1.56 1.89
N ALA A 18 -6.50 -1.40 3.19
CA ALA A 18 -7.28 -2.37 3.96
C ALA A 18 -8.73 -2.43 3.47
N GLU A 19 -9.33 -1.27 3.20
CA GLU A 19 -10.66 -1.15 2.61
C GLU A 19 -10.74 -1.79 1.22
N MET A 20 -9.76 -1.54 0.35
CA MET A 20 -9.73 -2.11 -1.00
C MET A 20 -9.64 -3.64 -1.02
N LEU A 21 -8.88 -4.21 -0.08
CA LEU A 21 -8.68 -5.65 0.04
C LEU A 21 -9.72 -6.32 0.94
N SER A 22 -10.64 -5.55 1.54
CA SER A 22 -11.59 -6.03 2.55
C SER A 22 -10.92 -6.80 3.70
N VAL A 23 -9.74 -6.35 4.15
CA VAL A 23 -8.98 -6.95 5.26
C VAL A 23 -8.79 -5.95 6.41
N HIS A 24 -8.46 -6.46 7.59
CA HIS A 24 -8.11 -5.59 8.71
C HIS A 24 -6.73 -4.91 8.50
N PRO A 25 -6.51 -3.64 8.90
CA PRO A 25 -5.21 -2.98 8.80
C PRO A 25 -4.06 -3.73 9.48
N ALA A 26 -4.35 -4.52 10.52
CA ALA A 26 -3.35 -5.38 11.16
C ALA A 26 -2.83 -6.49 10.21
N THR A 27 -3.68 -7.01 9.34
CA THR A 27 -3.31 -7.99 8.30
C THR A 27 -2.29 -7.39 7.34
N LEU A 28 -2.50 -6.15 6.91
CA LEU A 28 -1.50 -5.44 6.09
C LEU A 28 -0.19 -5.20 6.83
N ARG A 29 -0.24 -4.93 8.15
CA ARG A 29 0.99 -4.82 8.95
C ARG A 29 1.76 -6.14 9.01
N ARG A 30 1.03 -7.25 9.11
CA ARG A 30 1.59 -8.60 9.08
C ARG A 30 2.21 -8.90 7.71
N TRP A 31 1.54 -8.56 6.62
CA TRP A 31 2.07 -8.72 5.26
C TRP A 31 3.32 -7.87 4.99
N ASP A 32 3.42 -6.67 5.55
CA ASP A 32 4.65 -5.87 5.51
C ASP A 32 5.80 -6.57 6.26
N ASN A 33 5.52 -7.14 7.43
CA ASN A 33 6.52 -7.88 8.20
C ASN A 33 6.92 -9.21 7.53
N GLU A 34 5.99 -9.87 6.84
CA GLU A 34 6.20 -11.10 6.06
C GLU A 34 6.82 -10.84 4.67
N GLY A 35 6.90 -9.57 4.23
CA GLY A 35 7.39 -9.21 2.90
C GLY A 35 6.41 -9.47 1.75
N LYS A 36 5.17 -9.90 2.02
CA LYS A 36 4.11 -10.11 1.01
C LYS A 36 3.64 -8.82 0.36
N LEU A 37 3.56 -7.73 1.14
CA LEU A 37 3.17 -6.42 0.64
C LEU A 37 4.12 -5.37 1.23
N LYS A 38 5.08 -4.93 0.43
CA LYS A 38 6.15 -4.04 0.89
C LYS A 38 5.63 -2.61 1.05
N ALA A 39 5.57 -2.12 2.29
CA ALA A 39 5.22 -0.73 2.55
C ALA A 39 6.43 0.19 2.31
N ILE A 40 6.18 1.31 1.63
CA ILE A 40 7.08 2.46 1.63
C ILE A 40 6.84 3.23 2.92
N ARG A 41 7.89 3.37 3.73
CA ARG A 41 7.86 4.13 4.99
C ARG A 41 8.17 5.59 4.69
N ILE A 42 7.16 6.45 4.80
CA ILE A 42 7.30 7.90 4.63
C ILE A 42 7.49 8.53 6.01
N GLY A 43 8.67 9.09 6.28
CA GLY A 43 8.93 9.81 7.53
C GLY A 43 10.42 9.86 7.88
N SER A 44 10.84 10.90 8.58
CA SER A 44 12.24 11.15 8.97
C SER A 44 12.74 10.24 10.10
N ARG A 45 11.85 9.54 10.82
CA ARG A 45 12.22 8.58 11.87
C ARG A 45 12.10 7.14 11.38
N LYS A 46 13.23 6.42 11.37
CA LYS A 46 13.40 5.00 10.96
C LYS A 46 12.36 4.00 11.53
N LYS A 47 11.69 4.35 12.63
CA LYS A 47 10.68 3.51 13.32
C LYS A 47 9.25 4.08 13.35
N VAL A 48 9.05 5.34 12.94
CA VAL A 48 7.75 6.05 13.01
C VAL A 48 7.46 6.68 11.65
N GLY A 49 7.59 5.90 10.59
CA GLY A 49 7.18 6.30 9.25
C GLY A 49 5.76 5.82 8.97
N ASP A 50 4.97 6.67 8.32
CA ASP A 50 3.67 6.25 7.79
C ASP A 50 3.88 5.18 6.72
N ARG A 51 3.14 4.08 6.83
CA ARG A 51 3.17 3.01 5.83
C ARG A 51 2.29 3.39 4.66
N ARG A 52 2.91 3.56 3.50
CA ARG A 52 2.22 3.72 2.22
C ARG A 52 2.48 2.53 1.31
N TYR A 53 1.43 2.09 0.65
CA TYR A 53 1.46 0.98 -0.29
C TYR A 53 1.28 1.51 -1.70
N ARG A 54 1.94 0.88 -2.67
CA ARG A 54 1.67 1.17 -4.07
C ARG A 54 0.32 0.57 -4.43
N LEU A 55 -0.53 1.38 -5.05
CA LEU A 55 -1.87 0.97 -5.47
C LEU A 55 -1.80 -0.26 -6.39
N GLU A 56 -0.84 -0.29 -7.30
CA GLU A 56 -0.56 -1.41 -8.19
C GLU A 56 -0.30 -2.73 -7.45
N ASP A 57 0.48 -2.71 -6.36
CA ASP A 57 0.77 -3.92 -5.57
C ASP A 57 -0.49 -4.41 -4.85
N VAL A 58 -1.31 -3.49 -4.35
CA VAL A 58 -2.59 -3.80 -3.71
C VAL A 58 -3.57 -4.38 -4.74
N GLN A 59 -3.64 -3.82 -5.95
CA GLN A 59 -4.50 -4.34 -7.01
C GLN A 59 -4.04 -5.71 -7.52
N LYS A 60 -2.73 -5.96 -7.61
CA LYS A 60 -2.18 -7.27 -7.96
C LYS A 60 -2.62 -8.37 -6.99
N LEU A 61 -2.72 -8.05 -5.69
CA LEU A 61 -3.21 -8.99 -4.67
C LEU A 61 -4.70 -9.32 -4.81
N MET A 62 -5.50 -8.49 -5.47
CA MET A 62 -6.92 -8.76 -5.74
C MET A 62 -7.14 -9.67 -6.94
N GLN A 63 -6.17 -9.75 -7.86
CA GLN A 63 -6.27 -10.53 -9.11
C GLN A 63 -5.58 -11.90 -9.02
N GLY A 64 -5.06 -12.26 -7.84
CA GLY A 64 -4.38 -13.53 -7.58
C GLY A 64 -5.29 -14.60 -7.01
#